data_AF-A0A520TTN1-F1
#
_entry.id   AF-A0A520TTN1-F1
#
_cell.length_a   1.000
_cell.length_b   1.000
_cell.length_c   1.000
_cell.angle_alpha   90.00
_cell.angle_beta   90.00
_cell.angle_gamma   90.00
#
_symmetry.space_group_name_H-M   'P 1'
#
loop_
_entity.id
_entity.type
_entity.pdbx_description
1 polymer ?
#
loop_
_entity_poly.entity_id
_entity_poly.type
_entity_poly.pdbx_seq_one_letter_code
_entity_poly.pdbx_strand_id
1 'polypeptide(L)'
;MFFWETGLIDIANFVILEGDPDPMVPIYLFFSLWGLEQVLICLLAWTVLIRYRGLIPIMIFIFALEWWTRLIYSSFGILSIIPVYTDGATPGSVGAPFLGVLLLVLLVLSLKSKSA
;
A
#
# COMPACT_ATOMS: atom_id res chain seq x y z
N MET A 1 -9.99 -20.55 7.35
CA MET A 1 -9.99 -19.94 6.01
C MET A 1 -9.90 -18.43 6.20
N PHE A 2 -8.73 -17.84 5.98
CA PHE A 2 -8.46 -16.42 6.24
C PHE A 2 -8.83 -15.60 4.99
N PHE A 3 -10.03 -15.02 4.91
CA PHE A 3 -10.38 -13.82 4.11
C PHE A 3 -9.81 -13.63 2.68
N TRP A 4 -9.47 -14.70 1.95
CA TRP A 4 -8.74 -14.62 0.68
C TRP A 4 -9.53 -13.90 -0.43
N GLU A 5 -10.86 -13.99 -0.39
CA GLU A 5 -11.75 -13.45 -1.43
C GLU A 5 -12.13 -11.98 -1.18
N THR A 6 -12.14 -11.52 0.07
CA THR A 6 -12.71 -10.22 0.46
C THR A 6 -11.71 -9.08 0.37
N GLY A 7 -10.42 -9.32 0.62
CA GLY A 7 -9.42 -8.25 0.67
C GLY A 7 -9.29 -7.47 -0.64
N LEU A 8 -9.28 -8.17 -1.77
CA LEU A 8 -9.16 -7.54 -3.09
C LEU A 8 -10.42 -6.74 -3.46
N ILE A 9 -11.58 -7.37 -3.34
CA ILE A 9 -12.86 -6.79 -3.76
C ILE A 9 -13.17 -5.57 -2.87
N ASP A 10 -13.09 -5.73 -1.55
CA ASP A 10 -13.51 -4.70 -0.60
C ASP A 10 -12.49 -3.56 -0.44
N ILE A 11 -11.19 -3.82 -0.58
CA ILE A 11 -10.14 -2.81 -0.34
C ILE A 11 -9.73 -2.11 -1.64
N ALA A 12 -9.71 -2.82 -2.77
CA ALA A 12 -9.20 -2.29 -4.03
C ALA A 12 -10.31 -1.90 -5.03
N ASN A 13 -11.58 -2.18 -4.73
CA ASN A 13 -12.72 -1.99 -5.63
C ASN A 13 -12.53 -2.77 -6.95
N PHE A 14 -12.10 -4.02 -6.85
CA PHE A 14 -11.83 -4.88 -8.01
C PHE A 14 -13.03 -5.76 -8.35
N VAL A 15 -13.38 -5.84 -9.64
CA VAL A 15 -14.51 -6.66 -10.11
C VAL A 15 -14.14 -8.14 -10.20
N ILE A 16 -15.11 -9.03 -10.00
CA ILE A 16 -14.91 -10.47 -10.21
C ILE A 16 -14.80 -10.74 -11.71
N LEU A 17 -13.76 -11.49 -12.10
CA LEU A 17 -13.56 -11.91 -13.48
C LEU A 17 -14.12 -13.31 -13.70
N GLU A 18 -14.82 -13.51 -14.81
CA GLU A 18 -15.35 -14.82 -15.21
C GLU A 18 -14.46 -15.43 -16.31
N GLY A 19 -14.19 -16.74 -16.22
CA GLY A 19 -13.40 -17.47 -17.21
C GLY A 19 -13.22 -18.94 -16.85
N ASP A 20 -12.76 -19.74 -17.82
CA ASP A 20 -12.39 -21.15 -17.63
C ASP A 20 -10.96 -21.40 -18.16
N PRO A 21 -9.99 -21.78 -17.31
CA PRO A 21 -10.13 -21.96 -15.85
C PRO A 21 -10.39 -20.64 -15.10
N ASP A 22 -10.94 -20.73 -13.89
CA ASP A 22 -11.28 -19.57 -13.05
C ASP A 22 -10.07 -18.64 -12.84
N PRO A 23 -10.10 -17.40 -13.40
CA PRO A 23 -8.98 -16.47 -13.31
C PRO A 23 -8.79 -15.89 -11.91
N MET A 24 -9.78 -15.96 -11.03
CA MET A 24 -9.73 -15.33 -9.71
C MET A 24 -8.81 -16.09 -8.74
N VAL A 25 -8.64 -17.39 -8.91
CA VAL A 25 -7.82 -18.24 -8.04
C VAL A 25 -6.37 -17.70 -7.86
N PRO A 26 -5.58 -17.49 -8.94
CA PRO A 26 -4.24 -16.93 -8.80
C PRO A 26 -4.25 -15.47 -8.33
N ILE A 27 -5.29 -14.70 -8.66
CA ILE A 27 -5.42 -13.29 -8.25
C ILE A 27 -5.60 -13.20 -6.74
N TYR A 28 -6.51 -13.98 -6.14
CA TYR A 28 -6.71 -14.02 -4.69
C TYR A 28 -5.44 -14.43 -3.94
N LEU A 29 -4.68 -15.40 -4.47
CA LEU A 29 -3.40 -15.79 -3.88
C LEU A 29 -2.42 -14.62 -3.86
N PHE A 30 -2.25 -13.93 -5.00
CA PHE A 30 -1.34 -12.79 -5.09
C PHE A 30 -1.72 -11.67 -4.11
N PHE A 31 -3.00 -11.30 -4.06
CA PHE A 31 -3.47 -10.25 -3.15
C PHE A 31 -3.42 -10.65 -1.68
N SER A 32 -3.56 -11.93 -1.37
CA SER A 32 -3.41 -12.42 0.00
C SER A 32 -1.95 -12.36 0.46
N LEU A 33 -1.00 -12.67 -0.43
CA LEU A 33 0.44 -12.48 -0.16
C LEU A 33 0.79 -10.99 0.00
N TRP A 34 0.22 -10.13 -0.85
CA TRP A 34 0.38 -8.68 -0.71
C TRP A 34 -0.20 -8.15 0.61
N GLY A 35 -1.38 -8.60 1.02
CA GLY A 35 -1.96 -8.23 2.32
C GLY A 35 -1.11 -8.73 3.50
N LEU A 36 -0.56 -9.94 3.41
CA LEU A 36 0.36 -10.47 4.41
C LEU A 36 1.64 -9.60 4.53
N GLU A 37 2.21 -9.17 3.41
CA GLU A 37 3.35 -8.25 3.38
C GLU A 37 3.06 -6.97 4.18
N GLN A 38 1.88 -6.37 3.98
CA GLN A 38 1.47 -5.17 4.73
C GLN A 38 1.40 -5.40 6.24
N VAL A 39 0.84 -6.53 6.66
CA VAL A 39 0.78 -6.90 8.09
C VAL A 39 2.18 -7.05 8.66
N LEU A 40 3.08 -7.73 7.95
CA LEU A 40 4.47 -7.91 8.39
C LEU A 40 5.22 -6.57 8.49
N ILE A 41 5.07 -5.70 7.50
CA ILE A 41 5.66 -4.36 7.50
C ILE A 41 5.10 -3.50 8.64
N CYS A 42 3.80 -3.60 8.92
CA CYS A 42 3.17 -2.91 10.05
C CYS A 42 3.76 -3.36 11.40
N LEU A 43 3.90 -4.67 11.60
CA LEU A 43 4.54 -5.23 12.81
C LEU A 43 6.00 -4.79 12.95
N LEU A 44 6.73 -4.70 11.83
CA LEU A 44 8.09 -4.17 11.81
C LEU A 44 8.11 -2.68 12.19
N ALA A 45 7.19 -1.88 11.65
CA ALA A 45 7.09 -0.46 11.97
C ALA A 45 6.76 -0.22 13.45
N TRP A 46 5.84 -1.00 14.03
CA TRP A 46 5.57 -0.97 15.47
C TRP A 46 6.82 -1.31 16.29
N THR A 47 7.55 -2.35 15.89
CA THR A 47 8.81 -2.73 16.55
C THR A 47 9.82 -1.57 16.52
N VAL A 48 9.95 -0.87 15.39
CA VAL A 48 10.82 0.31 15.25
C VAL A 48 10.35 1.46 16.15
N LEU A 49 9.05 1.77 16.15
CA LEU A 49 8.47 2.84 16.97
C LEU A 49 8.66 2.60 18.48
N ILE A 50 8.52 1.34 18.93
CA ILE A 50 8.61 0.99 20.34
C ILE A 50 10.07 0.86 20.79
N ARG A 51 10.89 0.11 20.04
CA ARG A 51 12.20 -0.36 20.51
C ARG A 51 13.40 0.25 19.79
N TYR A 52 13.27 0.60 18.52
CA TYR A 52 14.38 1.05 17.67
C TYR A 52 14.14 2.44 17.10
N ARG A 53 13.80 3.41 17.97
CA ARG A 53 13.40 4.76 17.56
C ARG A 53 14.40 5.50 16.67
N GLY A 54 15.68 5.13 16.70
CA GLY A 54 16.69 5.65 15.77
C GLY A 54 16.47 5.26 14.30
N LEU A 55 15.67 4.22 14.03
CA LEU A 55 15.29 3.75 12.69
C LEU A 55 13.96 4.34 12.20
N ILE A 56 13.34 5.25 12.95
CA ILE A 56 12.11 5.92 12.52
C ILE A 56 12.28 6.62 11.16
N PRO A 57 13.37 7.37 10.89
CA PRO A 57 13.52 8.04 9.61
C PRO A 57 13.55 7.07 8.42
N ILE A 58 14.23 5.93 8.56
CA ILE A 58 14.30 4.94 7.47
C ILE A 58 12.94 4.25 7.25
N MET A 59 12.17 3.99 8.31
CA MET A 59 10.81 3.45 8.16
C MET A 59 9.87 4.43 7.45
N ILE A 60 9.92 5.71 7.81
CA ILE A 60 9.13 6.75 7.12
C ILE A 60 9.58 6.86 5.66
N PHE A 61 10.88 6.78 5.38
CA PHE A 61 11.39 6.80 4.01
C PHE A 61 10.88 5.62 3.17
N ILE A 62 10.89 4.40 3.72
CA ILE A 62 10.34 3.21 3.03
C ILE A 62 8.85 3.41 2.72
N PHE A 63 8.07 3.92 3.68
CA PHE A 63 6.65 4.22 3.46
C PHE A 63 6.45 5.31 2.42
N ALA A 64 7.27 6.37 2.47
CA ALA A 64 7.23 7.43 1.47
C ALA A 64 7.52 6.87 0.08
N LEU A 65 8.55 6.04 -0.09
CA LEU A 65 8.85 5.42 -1.37
C LEU A 65 7.67 4.61 -1.93
N GLU A 66 7.00 3.79 -1.11
CA GLU A 66 5.85 3.01 -1.54
C GLU A 66 4.68 3.91 -2.00
N TRP A 67 4.29 4.88 -1.18
CA TRP A 67 3.17 5.78 -1.48
C TRP A 67 3.45 6.74 -2.63
N TRP A 68 4.68 7.23 -2.77
CA TRP A 68 5.08 8.06 -3.91
C TRP A 68 5.17 7.25 -5.20
N THR A 69 5.61 5.99 -5.13
CA THR A 69 5.56 5.09 -6.29
C THR A 69 4.11 4.88 -6.73
N ARG A 70 3.18 4.65 -5.80
CA ARG A 70 1.74 4.54 -6.09
C ARG A 70 1.18 5.80 -6.78
N LEU A 71 1.56 6.99 -6.30
CA LEU A 71 1.20 8.27 -6.92
C LEU A 71 1.71 8.41 -8.35
N ILE A 72 2.99 8.09 -8.57
CA ILE A 72 3.64 8.16 -9.87
C ILE A 72 2.89 7.23 -10.84
N TYR A 73 2.69 5.97 -10.46
CA TYR A 73 2.02 4.98 -11.32
C TYR A 73 0.60 5.43 -11.68
N SER A 74 -0.16 5.94 -10.70
CA SER A 74 -1.51 6.47 -10.95
C SER A 74 -1.50 7.72 -11.84
N SER A 75 -0.50 8.60 -11.72
CA SER A 75 -0.45 9.87 -12.46
C SER A 75 0.04 9.70 -13.90
N PHE A 76 0.92 8.74 -14.14
CA PHE A 76 1.46 8.43 -15.48
C PHE A 76 0.65 7.38 -16.23
N GLY A 77 -0.42 6.83 -15.64
CA GLY A 77 -1.22 5.76 -16.24
C GLY A 77 -0.43 4.46 -16.44
N ILE A 78 0.70 4.30 -15.74
CA ILE A 78 1.54 3.12 -15.80
C ILE A 78 0.88 2.08 -14.88
N LEU A 79 0.33 1.02 -15.47
CA LEU A 79 -0.32 -0.08 -14.75
C LEU A 79 -1.52 0.33 -13.87
N SER A 80 -2.12 1.51 -14.11
CA SER A 80 -3.39 1.87 -13.46
C SER A 80 -4.45 0.84 -13.88
N ILE A 81 -5.17 0.29 -12.91
CA ILE A 81 -6.26 -0.64 -13.20
C ILE A 81 -7.21 0.07 -14.16
N ILE A 82 -7.34 -0.50 -15.36
CA ILE A 82 -8.22 0.02 -16.41
C ILE A 82 -9.64 0.07 -15.82
N PRO A 83 -10.45 1.12 -16.08
CA PRO A 83 -11.78 1.25 -15.50
C PRO A 83 -12.69 0.02 -15.66
N VAL A 84 -12.39 -0.86 -16.62
CA VAL A 84 -13.09 -2.14 -16.86
C VAL A 84 -12.91 -3.16 -15.73
N TYR A 85 -11.86 -3.02 -14.91
CA TYR A 85 -11.52 -3.96 -13.83
C TYR A 85 -11.84 -3.43 -12.43
N THR A 86 -12.45 -2.24 -12.32
CA THR A 86 -12.85 -1.66 -11.04
C THR A 86 -14.30 -1.19 -11.05
N ASP A 87 -15.01 -1.35 -9.94
CA ASP A 87 -16.38 -0.84 -9.75
C ASP A 87 -16.43 0.54 -9.07
N GLY A 88 -15.28 1.06 -8.65
CA GLY A 88 -15.15 2.36 -8.02
C GLY A 88 -13.72 2.87 -8.02
N ALA A 89 -13.53 4.13 -7.59
CA ALA A 89 -12.19 4.67 -7.41
C ALA A 89 -11.47 3.87 -6.31
N THR A 90 -10.31 3.29 -6.62
CA THR A 90 -9.52 2.55 -5.63
C THR A 90 -9.13 3.50 -4.48
N PRO A 91 -9.46 3.19 -3.21
CA PRO A 91 -9.18 4.07 -2.08
C PRO A 91 -7.70 4.46 -1.98
N GLY A 92 -6.81 3.52 -2.34
CA GLY A 92 -5.37 3.75 -2.39
C GLY A 92 -4.92 4.81 -3.41
N SER A 93 -5.64 5.03 -4.51
CA SER A 93 -5.31 6.11 -5.47
C SER A 93 -5.83 7.46 -4.98
N VAL A 94 -7.02 7.48 -4.37
CA VAL A 94 -7.64 8.69 -3.80
C VAL A 94 -6.86 9.19 -2.57
N GLY A 95 -6.44 8.27 -1.69
CA GLY A 95 -5.72 8.59 -0.46
C GLY A 95 -4.23 8.92 -0.65
N ALA A 96 -3.63 8.46 -1.75
CA ALA A 96 -2.18 8.56 -1.94
C ALA A 96 -1.60 9.98 -1.96
N PRO A 97 -2.24 10.99 -2.56
CA PRO A 97 -1.74 12.37 -2.51
C PRO A 97 -1.63 12.88 -1.07
N PHE A 98 -2.64 12.60 -0.24
CA PHE A 98 -2.68 13.06 1.14
C PHE A 98 -1.62 12.36 1.99
N LEU A 99 -1.49 11.03 1.86
CA LEU A 99 -0.50 10.29 2.65
C LEU A 99 0.93 10.56 2.17
N GLY A 100 1.15 10.72 0.86
CA GLY A 100 2.45 11.07 0.30
C GLY A 100 2.98 12.40 0.86
N VAL A 101 2.12 13.42 0.93
CA VAL A 101 2.47 14.72 1.55
C VAL A 101 2.75 14.56 3.05
N LEU A 102 1.89 13.84 3.78
CA LEU A 102 2.09 13.59 5.21
C LEU A 102 3.43 12.91 5.49
N LEU A 103 3.77 11.87 4.73
CA LEU A 103 5.02 11.12 4.88
C LEU A 103 6.25 11.97 4.58
N LEU A 104 6.19 12.88 3.59
CA LEU A 104 7.28 13.84 3.37
C LEU A 104 7.47 14.80 4.55
N VAL A 105 6.38 15.34 5.09
CA VAL A 105 6.45 16.22 6.27
C VAL A 105 7.06 15.46 7.45
N LEU A 106 6.57 14.26 7.73
CA LEU A 106 7.10 13.42 8.80
C LEU A 106 8.56 13.05 8.58
N LEU A 107 8.98 12.78 7.33
CA LEU A 107 10.37 12.48 7.00
C LEU A 107 11.26 13.67 7.33
N VAL A 108 10.92 14.87 6.87
CA VAL A 108 11.67 16.10 7.15
C VAL A 108 11.76 16.35 8.65
N LEU A 109 10.67 16.17 9.39
CA LEU A 109 10.66 16.33 10.85
C LEU A 109 11.54 15.27 11.55
N SER A 110 11.50 14.02 11.09
CA SER A 110 12.30 12.93 11.67
C SER A 110 13.80 13.14 11.49
N LEU A 111 14.22 13.78 10.39
CA LEU A 111 15.62 14.08 10.10
C LEU A 111 16.15 15.29 10.89
N LYS A 112 15.27 16.24 11.25
CA LYS A 112 15.64 17.41 12.07
C LYS A 112 15.94 17.07 13.54
N SER A 113 15.54 15.88 14.00
CA SER A 113 15.66 15.46 15.40
C SER A 113 17.09 15.06 15.86
N LYS A 114 18.14 15.46 15.15
CA LYS A 114 19.55 15.32 15.58
C LYS A 114 20.35 16.59 15.30
N SER A 115 20.05 17.63 16.08
CA SER A 115 21.02 18.68 16.41
C SER A 115 21.03 18.78 17.94
N ALA A 116 21.75 17.85 18.57
CA ALA A 116 22.06 17.81 19.99
C ALA A 116 23.47 17.24 20.13
#